data_AF-A0A1V5Z505-F1
#
_entry.id   AF-A0A1V5Z505-F1
#
_cell.length_a   1.000
_cell.length_b   1.000
_cell.length_c   1.000
_cell.angle_alpha   90.00
_cell.angle_beta   90.00
_cell.angle_gamma   90.00
#
_symmetry.space_group_name_H-M   'P 1'
#
loop_
_entity.id
_entity.type
_entity.pdbx_description
1 polymer ?
#
loop_
_entity_poly.entity_id
_entity_poly.type
_entity_poly.pdbx_seq_one_letter_code
_entity_poly.pdbx_strand_id
1 'polypeptide(L)'
;MEGYRIARENGLDVRFICTFTGYSESQRESIVQFFIDQGFTMKLHPALPSLRSESPNEWALAPEKFGDLLVYLLDQSLDHYHEIDIMNINDLVRCVFTRRGNVCTFADCMGNTYAIGPDGSIYPCYRFVGMDEYVMGNVSDRPTQGDLDNSGPGRLMSEFKDYVDAHCQSCSHIRYCRGGCPYNAIAPSGGKITGVDPHCIAYNRIFDEITDRLNREMFEGQPIPGGFGPGAFGMRMERTKPGIMALMQKIAMQ
;
A
#
# COMPACT_ATOMS: atom_id res chain seq x y z
N MET A 1 4.99 -1.98 -25.41
CA MET A 1 3.65 -1.34 -25.50
C MET A 1 2.64 -2.11 -26.36
N GLU A 2 3.03 -3.10 -27.16
CA GLU A 2 2.09 -3.82 -28.04
C GLU A 2 0.94 -4.51 -27.29
N GLY A 3 1.22 -5.22 -26.19
CA GLY A 3 0.17 -5.85 -25.39
C GLY A 3 -0.85 -4.85 -24.81
N TYR A 4 -0.39 -3.65 -24.42
CA TYR A 4 -1.27 -2.57 -23.99
C TYR A 4 -2.18 -2.11 -25.13
N ARG A 5 -1.63 -1.90 -26.34
CA ARG A 5 -2.39 -1.48 -27.52
C ARG A 5 -3.49 -2.50 -27.84
N ILE A 6 -3.13 -3.79 -27.90
CA ILE A 6 -4.07 -4.89 -28.15
C ILE A 6 -5.19 -4.89 -27.10
N ALA A 7 -4.85 -4.77 -25.81
CA ALA A 7 -5.83 -4.76 -24.74
C ALA A 7 -6.81 -3.57 -24.84
N ARG A 8 -6.31 -2.36 -25.12
CA ARG A 8 -7.15 -1.16 -25.30
C ARG A 8 -8.03 -1.23 -26.53
N GLU A 9 -7.52 -1.77 -27.65
CA GLU A 9 -8.32 -1.99 -28.87
C GLU A 9 -9.48 -2.96 -28.66
N ASN A 10 -9.36 -3.84 -27.66
CA ASN A 10 -10.41 -4.76 -27.25
C ASN A 10 -11.25 -4.24 -26.06
N GLY A 11 -11.16 -2.95 -25.73
CA GLY A 11 -11.98 -2.32 -24.70
C GLY A 11 -11.61 -2.69 -23.26
N LEU A 12 -10.41 -3.24 -23.03
CA LEU A 12 -9.94 -3.56 -21.67
C LEU A 12 -9.35 -2.32 -20.99
N ASP A 13 -9.58 -2.21 -19.70
CA ASP A 13 -8.88 -1.24 -18.85
C ASP A 13 -7.53 -1.81 -18.40
N VAL A 14 -6.46 -1.09 -18.73
CA VAL A 14 -5.10 -1.52 -18.45
C VAL A 14 -4.46 -0.58 -17.44
N ARG A 15 -3.87 -1.17 -16.41
CA ARG A 15 -3.08 -0.49 -15.40
C ARG A 15 -1.70 -1.14 -15.32
N PHE A 16 -0.71 -0.38 -14.91
CA PHE A 16 0.68 -0.83 -14.92
C PHE A 16 1.19 -1.02 -13.48
N ILE A 17 1.77 -2.18 -13.21
CA ILE A 17 2.54 -2.41 -11.99
C ILE A 17 3.99 -2.01 -12.26
N CYS A 18 4.48 -1.00 -11.55
CA CYS A 18 5.85 -0.54 -11.60
C CYS A 18 6.58 -0.99 -10.33
N THR A 19 7.58 -1.86 -10.49
CA THR A 19 8.39 -2.30 -9.35
C THR A 19 9.58 -1.38 -9.16
N PHE A 20 9.73 -0.79 -7.98
CA PHE A 20 10.89 0.02 -7.62
C PHE A 20 11.93 -0.79 -6.86
N THR A 21 13.14 -0.87 -7.39
CA THR A 21 14.30 -1.50 -6.75
C THR A 21 15.19 -0.44 -6.10
N GLY A 22 16.19 -0.89 -5.33
CA GLY A 22 17.26 0.00 -4.85
C GLY A 22 17.99 0.75 -5.96
N TYR A 23 18.02 0.21 -7.18
CA TYR A 23 18.63 0.87 -8.34
C TYR A 23 17.69 1.89 -8.99
N SER A 24 16.42 1.51 -9.20
CA SER A 24 15.47 2.35 -9.93
C SER A 24 14.93 3.52 -9.10
N GLU A 25 15.06 3.49 -7.77
CA GLU A 25 14.68 4.63 -6.91
C GLU A 25 15.45 5.91 -7.27
N SER A 26 16.71 5.79 -7.65
CA SER A 26 17.52 6.92 -8.13
C SER A 26 17.01 7.53 -9.45
N GLN A 27 16.16 6.81 -10.18
CA GLN A 27 15.54 7.20 -11.44
C GLN A 27 14.05 7.53 -11.27
N ARG A 28 13.56 7.73 -10.03
CA ARG A 28 12.13 7.95 -9.76
C ARG A 28 11.51 9.06 -10.60
N GLU A 29 12.24 10.15 -10.85
CA GLU A 29 11.76 11.30 -11.62
C GLU A 29 11.48 10.91 -13.08
N SER A 30 12.44 10.26 -13.75
CA SER A 30 12.26 9.84 -15.14
C SER A 30 11.18 8.77 -15.29
N ILE A 31 11.08 7.87 -14.31
CA ILE A 31 10.04 6.83 -14.29
C ILE A 31 8.66 7.47 -14.14
N VAL A 32 8.46 8.37 -13.17
CA VAL A 32 7.16 9.01 -12.94
C VAL A 32 6.80 9.93 -14.10
N GLN A 33 7.77 10.68 -14.65
CA GLN A 33 7.54 11.50 -15.84
C GLN A 33 7.04 10.67 -17.02
N PHE A 34 7.57 9.46 -17.22
CA PHE A 34 7.04 8.55 -18.24
C PHE A 34 5.56 8.20 -18.00
N PHE A 35 5.13 7.93 -16.77
CA PHE A 35 3.72 7.66 -16.47
C PHE A 35 2.82 8.87 -16.73
N ILE A 36 3.30 10.07 -16.38
CA ILE A 36 2.61 11.34 -16.65
C ILE A 36 2.47 11.57 -18.15
N ASP A 37 3.56 11.50 -18.91
CA ASP A 37 3.60 11.75 -20.35
C ASP A 37 2.68 10.80 -21.13
N GLN A 38 2.54 9.57 -20.64
CA GLN A 38 1.69 8.55 -21.27
C GLN A 38 0.25 8.56 -20.74
N GLY A 39 -0.05 9.28 -19.66
CA GLY A 39 -1.36 9.24 -18.98
C GLY A 39 -1.70 7.85 -18.43
N PHE A 40 -0.70 7.10 -17.96
CA PHE A 40 -0.88 5.74 -17.45
C PHE A 40 -1.17 5.72 -15.96
N THR A 41 -2.14 4.89 -15.56
CA THR A 41 -2.36 4.57 -14.15
C THR A 41 -1.23 3.71 -13.63
N MET A 42 -0.57 4.19 -12.57
CA MET A 42 0.57 3.55 -11.93
C MET A 42 0.16 2.84 -10.64
N LYS A 43 0.60 1.59 -10.50
CA LYS A 43 0.61 0.86 -9.23
C LYS A 43 2.05 0.57 -8.83
N LEU A 44 2.48 1.12 -7.72
CA LEU A 44 3.81 0.94 -7.15
C LEU A 44 3.91 -0.40 -6.41
N HIS A 45 4.97 -1.15 -6.68
CA HIS A 45 5.41 -2.27 -5.86
C HIS A 45 6.87 -2.03 -5.44
N PRO A 46 7.21 -1.95 -4.14
CA PRO A 46 8.61 -1.96 -3.76
C PRO A 46 9.20 -3.37 -3.98
N ALA A 47 10.44 -3.43 -4.44
CA ALA A 47 11.21 -4.65 -4.41
C ALA A 47 11.50 -5.02 -2.96
N LEU A 48 11.17 -6.24 -2.59
CA LEU A 48 11.19 -6.73 -1.21
C LEU A 48 12.10 -7.95 -1.12
N PRO A 49 12.69 -8.21 0.06
CA PRO A 49 13.35 -9.47 0.33
C PRO A 49 12.44 -10.67 0.03
N SER A 50 13.04 -11.73 -0.51
CA SER A 50 12.34 -12.96 -0.88
C SER A 50 12.88 -14.14 -0.09
N LEU A 51 11.98 -14.90 0.54
CA LEU A 51 12.31 -16.18 1.17
C LEU A 51 12.90 -17.21 0.18
N ARG A 52 12.71 -17.00 -1.13
CA ARG A 52 13.18 -17.91 -2.19
C ARG A 52 14.57 -17.57 -2.73
N SER A 53 15.13 -16.41 -2.38
CA SER A 53 16.36 -15.90 -3.00
C SER A 53 17.57 -16.19 -2.11
N GLU A 54 18.67 -16.65 -2.71
CA GLU A 54 19.97 -16.75 -2.04
C GLU A 54 20.60 -15.37 -1.79
N SER A 55 20.16 -14.34 -2.52
CA SER A 55 20.57 -12.93 -2.36
C SER A 55 19.34 -12.05 -2.14
N PRO A 56 18.67 -12.15 -0.98
CA PRO A 56 17.36 -11.54 -0.75
C PRO A 56 17.40 -10.00 -0.80
N ASN A 57 18.56 -9.38 -0.61
CA ASN A 57 18.69 -7.93 -0.52
C ASN A 57 19.20 -7.25 -1.80
N GLU A 58 19.59 -8.00 -2.84
CA GLU A 58 20.28 -7.44 -4.03
C GLU A 58 19.49 -6.33 -4.71
N TRP A 59 18.17 -6.51 -4.83
CA TRP A 59 17.27 -5.57 -5.50
C TRP A 59 16.34 -4.85 -4.52
N ALA A 60 16.38 -5.23 -3.25
CA ALA A 60 15.44 -4.76 -2.24
C ALA A 60 15.54 -3.25 -2.07
N LEU A 61 14.38 -2.59 -1.99
CA LEU A 61 14.31 -1.18 -1.69
C LEU A 61 14.35 -0.98 -0.18
N ALA A 62 15.35 -0.23 0.28
CA ALA A 62 15.51 0.09 1.70
C ALA A 62 14.24 0.79 2.25
N PRO A 63 13.79 0.46 3.47
CA PRO A 63 12.58 1.04 4.07
C PRO A 63 12.55 2.58 4.05
N GLU A 64 13.66 3.23 4.37
CA GLU A 64 13.77 4.69 4.44
C GLU A 64 13.59 5.31 3.04
N LYS A 65 14.22 4.71 2.03
CA LYS A 65 14.08 5.10 0.62
C LYS A 65 12.67 4.87 0.09
N PHE A 66 12.02 3.81 0.54
CA PHE A 66 10.62 3.59 0.20
C PHE A 66 9.72 4.67 0.80
N GLY A 67 9.97 5.09 2.04
CA GLY A 67 9.28 6.23 2.66
C GLY A 67 9.49 7.54 1.88
N ASP A 68 10.73 7.85 1.51
CA ASP A 68 11.05 9.01 0.65
C ASP A 68 10.28 8.95 -0.69
N LEU A 69 10.26 7.77 -1.32
CA LEU A 69 9.55 7.54 -2.58
C LEU A 69 8.04 7.75 -2.44
N LEU A 70 7.42 7.27 -1.36
CA LEU A 70 5.98 7.45 -1.13
C LEU A 70 5.60 8.92 -0.93
N VAL A 71 6.40 9.69 -0.21
CA VAL A 71 6.18 11.15 -0.05
C VAL A 71 6.33 11.86 -1.39
N TYR A 72 7.38 11.51 -2.15
CA TYR A 72 7.56 12.04 -3.51
C TYR A 72 6.35 11.74 -4.40
N LEU A 73 5.84 10.50 -4.40
CA LEU A 73 4.67 10.13 -5.20
C LEU A 73 3.38 10.81 -4.73
N LEU A 74 3.26 11.13 -3.43
CA LEU A 74 2.18 11.97 -2.93
C LEU A 74 2.27 13.37 -3.52
N ASP A 75 3.45 13.99 -3.53
CA ASP A 75 3.65 15.31 -4.16
C ASP A 75 3.27 15.28 -5.65
N GLN A 76 3.75 14.26 -6.38
CA GLN A 76 3.41 14.08 -7.79
C GLN A 76 1.90 13.87 -8.02
N SER A 77 1.22 13.13 -7.13
CA SER A 77 -0.25 12.93 -7.22
C SER A 77 -1.03 14.24 -7.04
N LEU A 78 -0.50 15.20 -6.28
CA LEU A 78 -1.13 16.49 -6.03
C LEU A 78 -0.77 17.52 -7.11
N ASP A 79 0.49 17.57 -7.52
CA ASP A 79 0.98 18.48 -8.57
C ASP A 79 0.41 18.12 -9.95
N HIS A 80 0.28 16.82 -10.24
CA HIS A 80 -0.22 16.27 -11.50
C HIS A 80 -1.61 15.64 -11.36
N TYR A 81 -2.44 16.24 -10.50
CA TYR A 81 -3.74 15.72 -10.07
C TYR A 81 -4.69 15.26 -11.19
N HIS A 82 -4.64 15.89 -12.36
CA HIS A 82 -5.46 15.54 -13.52
C HIS A 82 -4.74 14.67 -14.57
N GLU A 83 -3.44 14.46 -14.42
CA GLU A 83 -2.58 13.86 -15.44
C GLU A 83 -2.18 12.42 -15.09
N ILE A 84 -2.02 12.11 -13.80
CA ILE A 84 -1.64 10.77 -13.33
C ILE A 84 -2.60 10.25 -12.26
N ASP A 85 -2.69 8.93 -12.19
CA ASP A 85 -3.35 8.22 -11.10
C ASP A 85 -2.37 7.22 -10.48
N ILE A 86 -1.97 7.46 -9.23
CA ILE A 86 -1.04 6.61 -8.48
C ILE A 86 -1.84 5.84 -7.44
N MET A 87 -2.20 4.59 -7.77
CA MET A 87 -3.13 3.77 -6.99
C MET A 87 -2.74 3.64 -5.52
N ASN A 88 -1.45 3.42 -5.25
CA ASN A 88 -0.96 3.24 -3.88
C ASN A 88 -1.16 4.50 -3.03
N ILE A 89 -1.00 5.70 -3.61
CA ILE A 89 -1.23 6.94 -2.89
C ILE A 89 -2.72 7.11 -2.59
N ASN A 90 -3.58 6.83 -3.57
CA ASN A 90 -5.02 6.85 -3.37
C ASN A 90 -5.46 5.89 -2.25
N ASP A 91 -4.91 4.68 -2.24
CA ASP A 91 -5.17 3.68 -1.21
C ASP A 91 -4.72 4.16 0.17
N LEU A 92 -3.52 4.72 0.28
CA LEU A 92 -2.99 5.26 1.55
C LEU A 92 -3.83 6.44 2.07
N VAL A 93 -4.24 7.36 1.20
CA VAL A 93 -5.13 8.47 1.55
C VAL A 93 -6.48 7.94 2.04
N ARG A 94 -7.05 6.95 1.34
CA ARG A 94 -8.29 6.29 1.74
C ARG A 94 -8.15 5.57 3.09
N CYS A 95 -7.02 4.92 3.35
CA CYS A 95 -6.73 4.29 4.64
C CYS A 95 -6.77 5.30 5.80
N VAL A 96 -6.07 6.43 5.63
CA VAL A 96 -6.02 7.50 6.66
C VAL A 96 -7.41 8.09 6.89
N PHE A 97 -8.13 8.42 5.81
CA PHE A 97 -9.44 9.04 5.89
C PHE A 97 -10.50 8.12 6.52
N THR A 98 -10.58 6.87 6.05
CA THR A 98 -11.58 5.91 6.53
C THR A 98 -11.19 5.23 7.85
N ARG A 99 -9.94 5.42 8.29
CA ARG A 99 -9.32 4.73 9.43
C ARG A 99 -9.42 3.20 9.31
N ARG A 100 -9.40 2.67 8.09
CA ARG A 100 -9.48 1.25 7.76
C ARG A 100 -8.53 0.91 6.61
N GLY A 101 -7.77 -0.17 6.75
CA GLY A 101 -6.95 -0.69 5.67
C GLY A 101 -7.79 -1.20 4.50
N ASN A 102 -7.44 -0.82 3.27
CA ASN A 102 -8.16 -1.23 2.05
C ASN A 102 -7.31 -2.07 1.07
N VAL A 103 -6.01 -2.25 1.34
CA VAL A 103 -5.09 -3.10 0.59
C VAL A 103 -4.62 -4.23 1.50
N CYS A 104 -4.31 -5.41 0.96
CA CYS A 104 -3.93 -6.59 1.74
C CYS A 104 -2.77 -6.34 2.73
N THR A 105 -1.79 -5.50 2.40
CA THR A 105 -0.70 -5.10 3.30
C THR A 105 -1.17 -4.37 4.55
N PHE A 106 -2.30 -3.67 4.45
CA PHE A 106 -2.84 -2.76 5.47
C PHE A 106 -4.14 -3.28 6.11
N ALA A 107 -4.68 -4.35 5.55
CA ALA A 107 -5.87 -5.03 6.01
C ALA A 107 -5.50 -6.28 6.82
N ASP A 108 -6.42 -6.72 7.67
CA ASP A 108 -6.36 -8.05 8.28
C ASP A 108 -6.74 -9.10 7.21
N CYS A 109 -5.81 -9.34 6.28
CA CYS A 109 -6.02 -10.21 5.13
C CYS A 109 -5.94 -11.71 5.47
N MET A 110 -5.55 -12.02 6.71
CA MET A 110 -5.39 -13.38 7.21
C MET A 110 -6.76 -14.05 7.36
N GLY A 111 -6.90 -15.24 6.78
CA GLY A 111 -8.18 -15.98 6.74
C GLY A 111 -9.17 -15.51 5.66
N ASN A 112 -8.90 -14.40 4.95
CA ASN A 112 -9.83 -13.83 3.96
C ASN A 112 -9.30 -13.90 2.52
N THR A 113 -8.06 -14.35 2.33
CA THR A 113 -7.43 -14.48 1.02
C THR A 113 -6.59 -15.74 1.03
N TYR A 114 -6.67 -16.51 -0.04
CA TYR A 114 -5.89 -17.72 -0.25
C TYR A 114 -5.34 -17.71 -1.67
N ALA A 115 -4.20 -18.36 -1.87
CA ALA A 115 -3.70 -18.65 -3.22
C ALA A 115 -3.79 -20.15 -3.49
N ILE A 116 -4.09 -20.51 -4.73
CA ILE A 116 -4.13 -21.89 -5.20
C ILE A 116 -2.97 -22.06 -6.17
N GLY A 117 -2.04 -22.95 -5.83
CA GLY A 117 -0.95 -23.37 -6.69
C GLY A 117 -1.44 -24.16 -7.91
N PRO A 118 -0.61 -24.31 -8.96
CA PRO A 118 -0.99 -25.07 -10.16
C PRO A 118 -1.37 -26.54 -9.91
N ASP A 119 -0.89 -27.12 -8.81
CA ASP A 119 -1.15 -28.47 -8.32
C ASP A 119 -2.39 -28.58 -7.42
N GLY A 120 -3.09 -27.47 -7.19
CA GLY A 120 -4.24 -27.38 -6.28
C GLY A 120 -3.89 -27.17 -4.82
N SER A 121 -2.60 -27.03 -4.47
CA SER A 121 -2.18 -26.71 -3.10
C SER A 121 -2.65 -25.31 -2.70
N ILE A 122 -3.17 -25.17 -1.48
CA ILE A 122 -3.70 -23.92 -0.93
C ILE A 122 -2.63 -23.29 -0.04
N TYR A 123 -2.40 -21.99 -0.22
CA TYR A 123 -1.39 -21.20 0.49
C TYR A 123 -2.01 -19.96 1.14
N PRO A 124 -1.38 -19.38 2.19
CA PRO A 124 -1.88 -18.17 2.84
C PRO A 124 -1.99 -16.98 1.89
N CYS A 125 -1.09 -16.87 0.92
CA CYS A 125 -1.18 -15.88 -0.16
C CYS A 125 -0.27 -16.27 -1.33
N TYR A 126 -0.35 -15.54 -2.44
CA TYR A 126 0.40 -15.86 -3.66
C TYR A 126 1.93 -15.86 -3.45
N ARG A 127 2.44 -15.14 -2.44
CA ARG A 127 3.88 -15.05 -2.16
C ARG A 127 4.48 -16.36 -1.65
N PHE A 128 3.65 -17.26 -1.13
CA PHE A 128 4.05 -18.57 -0.60
C PHE A 128 3.93 -19.70 -1.63
N VAL A 129 3.35 -19.44 -2.81
CA VAL A 129 3.12 -20.49 -3.82
C VAL A 129 4.45 -21.11 -4.26
N GLY A 130 4.51 -22.44 -4.18
CA GLY A 130 5.70 -23.24 -4.48
C GLY A 130 6.66 -23.43 -3.30
N MET A 131 6.24 -23.11 -2.07
CA MET A 131 6.97 -23.43 -0.83
C MET A 131 6.19 -24.48 -0.04
N ASP A 132 6.64 -25.73 -0.07
CA ASP A 132 5.90 -26.88 0.50
C ASP A 132 5.59 -26.71 2.00
N GLU A 133 6.48 -26.05 2.74
CA GLU A 133 6.31 -25.77 4.16
C GLU A 133 5.17 -24.76 4.45
N TYR A 134 4.68 -24.06 3.43
CA TYR A 134 3.56 -23.12 3.53
C TYR A 134 2.25 -23.66 2.93
N VAL A 135 2.16 -24.95 2.61
CA VAL A 135 0.91 -25.58 2.15
C VAL A 135 -0.06 -25.72 3.34
N MET A 136 -1.27 -25.19 3.16
CA MET A 136 -2.36 -25.25 4.15
C MET A 136 -3.29 -26.46 3.93
N GLY A 137 -3.35 -26.99 2.71
CA GLY A 137 -4.21 -28.10 2.28
C GLY A 137 -4.28 -28.18 0.75
N ASN A 138 -5.13 -29.03 0.19
CA ASN A 138 -5.38 -29.11 -1.25
C ASN A 138 -6.86 -28.91 -1.56
N VAL A 139 -7.18 -28.22 -2.66
CA VAL A 139 -8.57 -27.97 -3.11
C VAL A 139 -9.38 -29.25 -3.32
N SER A 140 -8.72 -30.35 -3.67
CA SER A 140 -9.34 -31.66 -3.91
C SER A 140 -9.96 -32.24 -2.64
N ASP A 141 -9.39 -31.92 -1.47
CA ASP A 141 -9.84 -32.39 -0.17
C ASP A 141 -11.02 -31.58 0.38
N ARG A 142 -11.38 -30.47 -0.30
CA ARG A 142 -12.46 -29.54 0.09
C ARG A 142 -12.36 -29.09 1.56
N PRO A 143 -11.19 -28.58 2.02
CA PRO A 143 -11.02 -28.16 3.40
C PRO A 143 -11.97 -27.02 3.74
N THR A 144 -12.45 -27.02 4.99
CA THR A 144 -13.14 -25.86 5.55
C THR A 144 -12.14 -24.75 5.86
N GLN A 145 -12.63 -23.53 6.03
CA GLN A 145 -11.79 -22.41 6.51
C GLN A 145 -11.10 -22.75 7.85
N GLY A 146 -11.81 -23.44 8.76
CA GLY A 146 -11.24 -23.88 10.02
C GLY A 146 -10.10 -24.88 9.86
N ASP A 147 -10.14 -25.76 8.86
CA ASP A 147 -9.04 -26.68 8.56
C ASP A 147 -7.79 -25.92 8.09
N LEU A 148 -7.99 -24.91 7.22
CA LEU A 148 -6.93 -24.05 6.73
C LEU A 148 -6.32 -23.21 7.85
N ASP A 149 -7.13 -22.57 8.69
CA ASP A 149 -6.66 -21.75 9.80
C ASP A 149 -5.90 -22.58 10.84
N ASN A 150 -6.28 -23.85 11.03
CA ASN A 150 -5.59 -24.81 11.88
C ASN A 150 -4.39 -25.50 11.22
N SER A 151 -4.04 -25.17 9.98
CA SER A 151 -2.77 -25.62 9.38
C SER A 151 -1.57 -24.94 10.06
N GLY A 152 -0.36 -25.46 9.86
CA GLY A 152 0.87 -24.80 10.34
C GLY A 152 0.99 -23.34 9.86
N PRO A 153 0.86 -23.09 8.54
CA PRO A 153 0.90 -21.73 7.99
C PRO A 153 -0.29 -20.87 8.43
N GLY A 154 -1.48 -21.45 8.59
CA GLY A 154 -2.66 -20.75 9.12
C GLY A 154 -2.41 -20.20 10.52
N ARG A 155 -1.93 -21.05 11.43
CA ARG A 155 -1.54 -20.62 12.78
C ARG A 155 -0.44 -19.58 12.79
N LEU A 156 0.57 -19.70 11.91
CA LEU A 156 1.62 -18.70 11.78
C LEU A 156 1.04 -17.32 11.42
N MET A 157 0.02 -17.26 10.55
CA MET A 157 -0.65 -16.00 10.24
C MET A 157 -1.41 -15.47 11.48
N SER A 158 -2.14 -16.32 12.20
CA SER A 158 -2.80 -15.93 13.45
C SER A 158 -1.80 -15.40 14.50
N GLU A 159 -0.65 -16.05 14.65
CA GLU A 159 0.41 -15.60 15.56
C GLU A 159 0.95 -14.21 15.17
N PHE A 160 1.04 -13.90 13.87
CA PHE A 160 1.44 -12.57 13.41
C PHE A 160 0.41 -11.51 13.80
N LYS A 161 -0.89 -11.83 13.70
CA LYS A 161 -1.97 -10.95 14.16
C LYS A 161 -1.82 -10.61 15.65
N ASP A 162 -1.62 -11.64 16.48
CA ASP A 162 -1.47 -11.49 17.92
C ASP A 162 -0.22 -10.68 18.26
N TYR A 163 0.88 -10.91 17.53
CA TYR A 163 2.11 -10.14 17.66
C TYR A 163 1.85 -8.64 17.38
N VAL A 164 1.16 -8.31 16.29
CA VAL A 164 0.81 -6.93 15.93
C VAL A 164 -0.08 -6.30 17.00
N ASP A 165 -1.11 -7.02 17.46
CA ASP A 165 -2.05 -6.50 18.46
C ASP A 165 -1.34 -6.21 19.81
N ALA A 166 -0.29 -6.97 20.16
CA ALA A 166 0.53 -6.71 21.34
C ALA A 166 1.57 -5.58 21.16
N HIS A 167 2.28 -5.54 20.02
CA HIS A 167 3.46 -4.68 19.83
C HIS A 167 3.15 -3.33 19.16
N CYS A 168 2.02 -3.22 18.45
CA CYS A 168 1.62 -2.00 17.75
C CYS A 168 0.45 -1.26 18.43
N GLN A 169 0.01 -1.70 19.61
CA GLN A 169 -1.16 -1.14 20.32
C GLN A 169 -1.11 0.38 20.56
N SER A 170 0.10 0.94 20.74
CA SER A 170 0.32 2.38 20.98
C SER A 170 0.55 3.18 19.69
N CYS A 171 0.64 2.54 18.52
CA CYS A 171 0.86 3.21 17.25
C CYS A 171 -0.40 3.99 16.81
N SER A 172 -0.22 5.25 16.42
CA SER A 172 -1.27 6.14 15.88
C SER A 172 -1.98 5.59 14.65
N HIS A 173 -1.30 4.71 13.88
CA HIS A 173 -1.77 4.17 12.61
C HIS A 173 -2.32 2.74 12.70
N ILE A 174 -2.36 2.12 13.89
CA ILE A 174 -2.72 0.68 14.04
C ILE A 174 -4.06 0.31 13.39
N ARG A 175 -5.03 1.22 13.40
CA ARG A 175 -6.38 0.98 12.86
C ARG A 175 -6.42 0.68 11.35
N TYR A 176 -5.41 1.11 10.62
CA TYR A 176 -5.34 0.94 9.16
C TYR A 176 -3.98 0.47 8.65
N CYS A 177 -2.94 0.38 9.48
CA CYS A 177 -1.65 -0.20 9.09
C CYS A 177 -1.59 -1.71 9.39
N ARG A 178 -2.14 -2.13 10.54
CA ARG A 178 -2.16 -3.54 11.00
C ARG A 178 -0.82 -4.29 10.89
N GLY A 179 0.30 -3.60 11.09
CA GLY A 179 1.64 -4.20 11.12
C GLY A 179 2.24 -4.53 9.74
N GLY A 180 1.57 -4.15 8.64
CA GLY A 180 2.06 -4.41 7.30
C GLY A 180 1.89 -5.87 6.85
N CYS A 181 2.69 -6.31 5.88
CA CYS A 181 2.55 -7.63 5.29
C CYS A 181 3.20 -8.73 6.17
N PRO A 182 2.48 -9.81 6.53
CA PRO A 182 3.04 -10.94 7.29
C PRO A 182 4.23 -11.61 6.58
N TYR A 183 4.16 -11.75 5.25
CA TYR A 183 5.27 -12.29 4.47
C TYR A 183 6.54 -11.44 4.64
N ASN A 184 6.41 -10.12 4.55
CA ASN A 184 7.54 -9.21 4.69
C ASN A 184 8.13 -9.28 6.10
N ALA A 185 7.28 -9.46 7.11
CA ALA A 185 7.71 -9.58 8.50
C ALA A 185 8.57 -10.83 8.76
N ILE A 186 8.26 -11.95 8.12
CA ILE A 186 8.97 -13.22 8.33
C ILE A 186 10.10 -13.47 7.31
N ALA A 187 10.14 -12.73 6.20
CA ALA A 187 11.14 -12.94 5.16
C ALA A 187 12.60 -12.75 5.64
N PRO A 188 12.94 -11.71 6.43
CA PRO A 188 14.30 -11.50 6.92
C PRO A 188 14.78 -12.54 7.94
N SER A 189 13.86 -13.23 8.61
CA SER A 189 14.11 -14.14 9.72
C SER A 189 13.94 -15.62 9.34
N GLY A 190 13.80 -15.90 8.04
CA GLY A 190 13.63 -17.26 7.52
C GLY A 190 12.33 -17.93 7.97
N GLY A 191 11.23 -17.17 8.03
CA GLY A 191 9.90 -17.69 8.36
C GLY A 191 9.46 -17.51 9.81
N LYS A 192 10.25 -16.83 10.66
CA LYS A 192 9.94 -16.63 12.09
C LYS A 192 9.37 -15.23 12.35
N ILE A 193 8.37 -15.12 13.21
CA ILE A 193 7.86 -13.81 13.62
C ILE A 193 8.83 -13.21 14.65
N THR A 194 9.67 -12.28 14.20
CA THR A 194 10.61 -11.53 15.05
C THR A 194 10.28 -10.03 15.10
N GLY A 195 9.27 -9.60 14.34
CA GLY A 195 8.91 -8.22 14.15
C GLY A 195 7.70 -8.08 13.22
N VAL A 196 7.37 -6.83 12.91
CA VAL A 196 6.39 -6.46 11.88
C VAL A 196 7.07 -6.26 10.53
N ASP A 197 6.32 -5.87 9.50
CA ASP A 197 6.87 -5.55 8.19
C ASP A 197 8.05 -4.55 8.32
N PRO A 198 9.25 -4.86 7.79
CA PRO A 198 10.40 -3.96 7.81
C PRO A 198 10.14 -2.58 7.20
N HIS A 199 9.14 -2.46 6.32
CA HIS A 199 8.68 -1.17 5.78
C HIS A 199 7.82 -0.34 6.74
N CYS A 200 7.68 -0.75 8.01
CA CYS A 200 7.01 0.03 9.04
C CYS A 200 7.50 1.49 9.10
N ILE A 201 8.80 1.73 8.94
CA ILE A 201 9.37 3.09 8.90
C ILE A 201 8.80 3.91 7.72
N ALA A 202 8.68 3.28 6.55
CA ALA A 202 8.08 3.91 5.36
C ALA A 202 6.59 4.22 5.58
N TYR A 203 5.86 3.27 6.20
CA TYR A 203 4.44 3.40 6.47
C TYR A 203 4.14 4.53 7.46
N ASN A 204 4.86 4.60 8.59
CA ASN A 204 4.69 5.71 9.53
C ASN A 204 4.95 7.05 8.82
N ARG A 205 6.07 7.15 8.08
CA ARG A 205 6.42 8.38 7.37
C ARG A 205 5.30 8.88 6.44
N ILE A 206 4.77 8.02 5.56
CA ILE A 206 3.74 8.46 4.61
C ILE A 206 2.41 8.73 5.31
N PHE A 207 2.06 7.95 6.34
CA PHE A 207 0.81 8.15 7.06
C PHE A 207 0.82 9.40 7.93
N ASP A 208 1.96 9.73 8.55
CA ASP A 208 2.18 11.01 9.22
C ASP A 208 2.07 12.16 8.21
N GLU A 209 2.75 12.07 7.07
CA GLU A 209 2.71 13.12 6.03
C GLU A 209 1.27 13.38 5.53
N ILE A 210 0.52 12.32 5.21
CA ILE A 210 -0.89 12.44 4.79
C ILE A 210 -1.73 13.04 5.93
N THR A 211 -1.55 12.57 7.17
CA THR A 211 -2.32 13.04 8.33
C THR A 211 -2.05 14.50 8.62
N ASP A 212 -0.80 14.94 8.56
CA ASP A 212 -0.37 16.31 8.82
C ASP A 212 -0.87 17.27 7.75
N ARG A 213 -0.77 16.90 6.47
CA ARG A 213 -1.33 17.70 5.36
C ARG A 213 -2.86 17.82 5.48
N LEU A 214 -3.54 16.71 5.76
CA LEU A 214 -4.99 16.71 5.97
C LEU A 214 -5.39 17.59 7.16
N ASN A 215 -4.72 17.46 8.31
CA ASN A 215 -4.99 18.29 9.48
C ASN A 215 -4.79 19.77 9.15
N ARG A 216 -3.69 20.11 8.47
CA ARG A 216 -3.40 21.48 8.05
C ARG A 216 -4.52 22.04 7.16
N GLU A 217 -4.95 21.29 6.15
CA GLU A 217 -6.06 21.68 5.28
C GLU A 217 -7.36 21.89 6.07
N MET A 218 -7.65 21.05 7.06
CA MET A 218 -8.86 21.18 7.89
C MET A 218 -8.82 22.37 8.86
N PHE A 219 -7.66 22.67 9.44
CA PHE A 219 -7.51 23.75 10.44
C PHE A 219 -7.23 25.12 9.80
N GLU A 220 -6.49 25.17 8.69
CA GLU A 220 -6.22 26.40 7.94
C GLU A 220 -7.37 26.76 6.96
N GLY A 221 -8.19 25.78 6.56
CA GLY A 221 -9.26 25.91 5.58
C GLY A 221 -10.65 26.30 6.11
N GLN A 222 -10.81 26.65 7.40
CA GLN A 222 -12.10 27.08 7.97
C GLN A 222 -12.06 28.55 8.42
N PRO A 223 -12.70 29.50 7.71
CA PRO A 223 -13.34 30.60 8.41
C PRO A 223 -14.53 30.00 9.15
N ILE A 224 -14.48 29.98 10.49
CA ILE A 224 -15.58 29.55 11.35
C ILE A 224 -16.86 30.29 10.91
N PRO A 225 -17.92 29.60 10.42
CA PRO A 225 -19.19 30.23 10.14
C PRO A 225 -19.81 30.66 11.47
N GLY A 226 -19.64 31.94 11.83
CA GLY A 226 -20.15 32.52 13.08
C GLY A 226 -19.14 33.31 13.91
N GLY A 227 -17.87 33.39 13.51
CA GLY A 227 -16.91 34.30 14.13
C GLY A 227 -17.09 35.72 13.61
N PHE A 228 -17.79 36.58 14.36
CA PHE A 228 -17.85 38.02 14.11
C PHE A 228 -16.47 38.67 14.36
N GLY A 229 -15.58 38.57 13.37
CA GLY A 229 -14.37 39.38 13.27
C GLY A 229 -14.62 40.50 12.25
N PRO A 230 -14.51 41.79 12.63
CA PRO A 230 -14.72 42.88 11.68
C PRO A 230 -13.50 43.02 10.77
N GLY A 231 -13.57 42.47 9.56
CA GLY A 231 -12.64 42.80 8.48
C GLY A 231 -12.02 41.62 7.75
N ALA A 232 -12.75 41.06 6.78
CA ALA A 232 -12.13 40.28 5.69
C ALA A 232 -13.01 40.34 4.44
N PHE A 233 -13.26 41.55 3.94
CA PHE A 233 -13.67 41.72 2.54
C PHE A 233 -12.45 41.49 1.66
N GLY A 234 -12.48 40.44 0.84
CA GLY A 234 -11.59 40.29 -0.31
C GLY A 234 -10.25 39.61 -0.04
N MET A 235 -10.25 38.31 0.25
CA MET A 235 -9.12 37.47 -0.13
C MET A 235 -9.44 36.84 -1.48
N ARG A 236 -8.67 37.22 -2.50
CA ARG A 236 -8.56 36.51 -3.77
C ARG A 236 -8.19 35.07 -3.41
N MET A 237 -9.07 34.09 -3.69
CA MET A 237 -8.66 32.69 -3.70
C MET A 237 -7.62 32.55 -4.81
N GLU A 238 -6.33 32.66 -4.47
CA GLU A 238 -5.32 31.98 -5.27
C GLU A 238 -5.78 30.54 -5.42
N ARG A 239 -5.72 29.99 -6.64
CA ARG A 239 -6.00 28.58 -6.88
C ARG A 239 -4.95 27.80 -6.08
N THR A 240 -5.29 27.43 -4.86
CA THR A 240 -4.47 26.57 -4.04
C THR A 240 -4.31 25.26 -4.79
N LYS A 241 -3.08 24.75 -4.84
CA LYS A 241 -2.82 23.43 -5.41
C LYS A 241 -3.77 22.40 -4.78
N PRO A 242 -4.23 21.38 -5.53
CA PRO A 242 -5.04 20.30 -4.96
C PRO A 242 -4.37 19.74 -3.70
N GLY A 243 -5.14 19.61 -2.64
CA GLY A 243 -4.71 19.00 -1.37
C GLY A 243 -5.20 17.56 -1.21
N ILE A 244 -4.96 16.98 -0.04
CA ILE A 244 -5.45 15.65 0.34
C ILE A 244 -6.97 15.56 0.21
N MET A 245 -7.71 16.62 0.57
CA MET A 245 -9.16 16.63 0.43
C MET A 245 -9.62 16.57 -1.03
N ALA A 246 -8.90 17.20 -1.95
CA ALA A 246 -9.20 17.10 -3.38
C ALA A 246 -8.93 15.66 -3.86
N LEU A 247 -7.80 15.06 -3.47
CA LEU A 247 -7.49 13.68 -3.80
C LEU A 247 -8.55 12.70 -3.27
N MET A 248 -9.04 12.91 -2.05
CA MET A 248 -10.13 12.12 -1.50
C MET A 248 -11.44 12.25 -2.29
N GLN A 249 -11.78 13.46 -2.76
CA GLN A 249 -12.94 13.67 -3.63
C GLN A 249 -12.79 12.94 -4.96
N LYS A 250 -11.62 13.01 -5.60
CA LYS A 250 -11.31 12.24 -6.84
C LYS A 250 -11.53 10.75 -6.61
N ILE A 251 -11.00 10.21 -5.53
CA ILE A 251 -11.11 8.79 -5.17
C ILE A 251 -12.57 8.37 -4.96
N ALA A 252 -13.40 9.23 -4.36
CA ALA A 252 -14.81 8.93 -4.12
C ALA A 252 -15.69 8.97 -5.39
N MET A 253 -15.21 9.61 -6.45
CA MET A 253 -15.94 9.75 -7.73
C MET A 253 -15.57 8.67 -8.77
N GLN A 254 -14.56 7.84 -8.47
CA GLN A 254 -14.10 6.73 -9.30
C GLN A 254 -14.75 5.41 -8.86
#